data_AF-A0A7S2LEW9-F1
#
_entry.id   AF-A0A7S2LEW9-F1
#
_cell.length_a   1.000
_cell.length_b   1.000
_cell.length_c   1.000
_cell.angle_alpha   90.00
_cell.angle_beta   90.00
_cell.angle_gamma   90.00
#
_symmetry.space_group_name_H-M   'P 1'
#
loop_
_entity.id
_entity.type
_entity.pdbx_description
1 polymer ?
#
loop_
_entity_poly.entity_id
_entity_poly.type
_entity_poly.pdbx_seq_one_letter_code
_entity_poly.pdbx_strand_id
1 'polypeptide(L)'
;TVTNESMILRIATIMETHRSDERVQTMACKALKALSYSGSPEIAQFCLHHIVTALQEYGHSASLTVEAIDTIYYLVRFYSNCAADIRGSSPNIYELLSNASELFPECKRKAHIVLCKIGA
;
A
#
# COMPACT_ATOMS: atom_id res chain seq x y z
N THR A 1 6.85 20.51 16.31
CA THR A 1 7.48 19.83 15.14
C THR A 1 6.57 18.71 14.72
N VAL A 2 6.22 18.63 13.42
CA VAL A 2 5.41 17.51 12.91
C VAL A 2 6.33 16.32 12.70
N THR A 3 6.01 15.16 13.30
CA THR A 3 6.76 13.92 13.12
C THR A 3 6.20 13.11 11.94
N ASN A 4 7.00 12.22 11.36
CA ASN A 4 6.52 11.29 10.31
C ASN A 4 5.33 10.46 10.81
N GLU A 5 5.39 9.96 12.04
CA GLU A 5 4.29 9.23 12.67
C GLU A 5 3.00 10.06 12.74
N SER A 6 3.08 11.33 13.14
CA SER A 6 1.93 12.23 13.16
C SER A 6 1.33 12.43 11.76
N MET A 7 2.16 12.48 10.71
CA MET A 7 1.69 12.58 9.33
C MET A 7 1.01 11.29 8.87
N ILE A 8 1.59 10.13 9.19
CA ILE A 8 1.06 8.81 8.84
C ILE A 8 -0.32 8.60 9.48
N LEU A 9 -0.47 8.91 10.77
CA LEU A 9 -1.76 8.81 11.47
C LEU A 9 -2.82 9.74 10.86
N ARG A 10 -2.44 10.95 10.45
CA ARG A 10 -3.34 11.87 9.73
C ARG A 10 -3.75 11.30 8.39
N ILE A 11 -2.83 10.71 7.63
CA ILE A 11 -3.16 10.06 6.35
C ILE A 11 -4.11 8.87 6.58
N ALA A 12 -3.85 8.01 7.56
CA ALA A 12 -4.75 6.92 7.92
C ALA A 12 -6.16 7.44 8.25
N THR A 13 -6.26 8.50 9.05
CA THR A 13 -7.54 9.15 9.39
C THR A 13 -8.26 9.69 8.16
N ILE A 14 -7.53 10.29 7.22
CA ILE A 14 -8.08 10.78 5.95
C ILE A 14 -8.60 9.62 5.09
N MET A 15 -7.82 8.53 4.97
CA MET A 15 -8.24 7.34 4.22
C MET A 15 -9.51 6.74 4.80
N GLU A 16 -9.64 6.68 6.13
CA GLU A 16 -10.84 6.17 6.79
C GLU A 16 -12.04 7.10 6.58
N THR A 17 -11.86 8.40 6.81
CA THR A 17 -12.95 9.40 6.72
C THR A 17 -13.49 9.53 5.30
N HIS A 18 -12.62 9.36 4.30
CA HIS A 18 -12.95 9.49 2.89
C HIS A 18 -12.79 8.16 2.15
N ARG A 19 -13.15 7.05 2.82
CA ARG A 19 -13.01 5.69 2.28
C ARG A 19 -13.61 5.54 0.88
N SER A 20 -14.81 6.07 0.68
CA SER A 20 -15.55 5.99 -0.59
C SER A 20 -15.09 6.96 -1.69
N ASP A 21 -14.05 7.76 -1.45
CA ASP A 21 -13.52 8.72 -2.43
C ASP A 21 -12.20 8.21 -3.02
N GLU A 22 -12.28 7.63 -4.23
CA GLU A 22 -11.14 7.10 -4.98
C GLU A 22 -10.00 8.12 -5.13
N ARG A 23 -10.34 9.39 -5.34
CA ARG A 23 -9.33 10.44 -5.53
C ARG A 23 -8.57 10.69 -4.24
N VAL A 24 -9.28 10.71 -3.11
CA VAL A 24 -8.63 10.84 -1.79
C VAL A 24 -7.77 9.62 -1.48
N GLN A 25 -8.26 8.41 -1.73
CA GLN A 25 -7.47 7.18 -1.55
C GLN A 25 -6.20 7.20 -2.41
N THR A 26 -6.29 7.62 -3.66
CA THR A 26 -5.14 7.76 -4.56
C THR A 26 -4.11 8.76 -4.04
N MET A 27 -4.56 9.94 -3.60
CA MET A 27 -3.69 10.97 -3.04
C MET A 27 -3.03 10.51 -1.73
N ALA A 28 -3.75 9.77 -0.89
CA ALA A 28 -3.23 9.18 0.33
C ALA A 28 -2.14 8.14 0.04
N CYS A 29 -2.39 7.18 -0.86
CA CYS A 29 -1.38 6.21 -1.30
C CYS A 29 -0.14 6.89 -1.87
N LYS A 30 -0.31 7.95 -2.68
CA LYS A 30 0.81 8.74 -3.21
C LYS A 30 1.64 9.41 -2.10
N ALA A 31 0.98 9.94 -1.06
CA ALA A 31 1.67 10.51 0.09
C ALA A 31 2.42 9.44 0.90
N LEU A 32 1.81 8.27 1.13
CA LEU A 32 2.45 7.15 1.81
C LEU A 32 3.64 6.61 1.02
N LYS A 33 3.56 6.54 -0.32
CA LYS A 33 4.71 6.22 -1.17
C LYS A 33 5.86 7.19 -0.95
N ALA A 34 5.58 8.50 -0.91
CA ALA A 34 6.62 9.50 -0.64
C ALA A 34 7.27 9.29 0.74
N LEU A 35 6.47 8.96 1.75
CA LEU A 35 6.96 8.69 3.11
C LEU A 35 7.74 7.37 3.21
N SER A 36 7.37 6.34 2.45
CA SER A 36 8.08 5.05 2.47
C SER A 36 9.50 5.17 1.91
N TYR A 37 9.75 6.06 0.95
CA TYR A 37 11.12 6.43 0.54
C TYR A 37 11.92 7.12 1.64
N SER A 38 11.24 7.87 2.51
CA SER A 38 11.88 8.69 3.56
C SER A 38 12.24 7.93 4.82
N GLY A 39 11.89 6.64 4.91
CA GLY A 39 12.33 5.82 6.01
C GLY A 39 11.26 5.46 7.05
N SER A 40 9.98 5.34 6.68
CA SER A 40 8.89 5.14 7.65
C SER A 40 8.28 3.73 7.66
N PRO A 41 8.78 2.79 8.48
CA PRO A 41 8.16 1.47 8.67
C PRO A 41 6.78 1.56 9.34
N GLU A 42 6.48 2.65 10.04
CA GLU A 42 5.21 2.86 10.75
C GLU A 42 4.00 2.87 9.80
N ILE A 43 4.23 3.11 8.50
CA ILE A 43 3.20 2.98 7.46
C ILE A 43 2.62 1.57 7.46
N ALA A 44 3.44 0.53 7.65
CA ALA A 44 2.96 -0.84 7.71
C ALA A 44 2.04 -1.07 8.92
N GLN A 45 2.34 -0.44 10.06
CA GLN A 45 1.55 -0.55 11.28
C GLN A 45 0.21 0.19 11.19
N PHE A 46 0.22 1.41 10.63
CA PHE A 46 -0.95 2.31 10.72
C PHE A 46 -1.75 2.43 9.44
N CYS A 47 -1.17 2.13 8.27
CA CYS A 47 -1.81 2.38 6.98
C CYS A 47 -2.02 1.13 6.13
N LEU A 48 -1.34 0.02 6.42
CA LEU A 48 -1.39 -1.16 5.56
C LEU A 48 -2.82 -1.69 5.36
N HIS A 49 -3.62 -1.74 6.43
CA HIS A 49 -5.03 -2.14 6.34
C HIS A 49 -5.78 -1.24 5.35
N HIS A 50 -5.65 0.08 5.49
CA HIS A 50 -6.31 1.05 4.62
C HIS A 50 -5.83 0.95 3.16
N ILE A 51 -4.54 0.72 2.92
CA ILE A 51 -3.99 0.51 1.56
C ILE A 51 -4.62 -0.73 0.91
N VAL A 52 -4.71 -1.83 1.67
CA VAL A 52 -5.27 -3.09 1.15
C VAL A 52 -6.77 -2.98 0.92
N THR A 53 -7.51 -2.31 1.80
CA THR A 53 -8.93 -2.01 1.59
C THR A 53 -9.13 -1.14 0.34
N ALA A 54 -8.32 -0.11 0.14
CA ALA A 54 -8.37 0.72 -1.07
C ALA A 54 -8.09 -0.10 -2.33
N LEU A 55 -7.12 -1.04 -2.30
CA LEU A 55 -6.87 -1.97 -3.41
C LEU A 55 -8.04 -2.92 -3.68
N GLN A 56 -8.78 -3.33 -2.66
CA GLN A 56 -9.96 -4.18 -2.81
C GLN A 56 -11.12 -3.42 -3.47
N GLU A 57 -11.35 -2.17 -3.05
CA GLU A 57 -12.47 -1.35 -3.55
C GLU A 57 -12.18 -0.75 -4.92
N TYR A 58 -10.94 -0.31 -5.13
CA TYR A 58 -10.51 0.45 -6.30
C TYR A 58 -9.42 -0.25 -7.10
N GLY A 59 -9.34 -1.58 -7.03
CA GLY A 59 -8.35 -2.38 -7.77
C GLY A 59 -8.46 -2.31 -9.29
N HIS A 60 -9.47 -1.62 -9.82
CA HIS A 60 -9.63 -1.30 -11.24
C HIS A 60 -9.06 0.07 -11.63
N SER A 61 -8.67 0.90 -10.64
CA SER A 61 -8.07 2.21 -10.86
C SER A 61 -6.56 2.09 -11.00
N ALA A 62 -6.07 2.27 -12.22
CA ALA A 62 -4.63 2.20 -12.52
C ALA A 62 -3.81 3.14 -11.61
N SER A 63 -4.29 4.36 -11.40
CA SER A 63 -3.58 5.37 -10.59
C SER A 63 -3.47 4.93 -9.13
N LEU A 64 -4.58 4.49 -8.54
CA LEU A 64 -4.59 4.03 -7.15
C LEU A 64 -3.74 2.77 -6.99
N THR A 65 -3.93 1.79 -7.86
CA THR A 65 -3.23 0.50 -7.78
C THR A 65 -1.73 0.68 -7.92
N VAL A 66 -1.24 1.50 -8.85
CA VAL A 66 0.20 1.76 -9.00
C VAL A 66 0.76 2.40 -7.73
N GLU A 67 0.11 3.42 -7.17
CA GLU A 67 0.57 4.10 -5.95
C GLU A 67 0.56 3.20 -4.71
N ALA A 68 -0.48 2.37 -4.57
CA ALA A 68 -0.60 1.40 -3.48
C ALA A 68 0.46 0.29 -3.58
N ILE A 69 0.64 -0.31 -4.77
CA ILE A 69 1.64 -1.36 -4.99
C ILE A 69 3.06 -0.81 -4.80
N ASP A 70 3.33 0.41 -5.25
CA ASP A 70 4.62 1.06 -5.01
C ASP A 70 4.88 1.23 -3.51
N THR A 71 3.87 1.67 -2.75
CA THR A 71 3.98 1.81 -1.30
C THR A 71 4.33 0.47 -0.65
N ILE A 72 3.57 -0.59 -0.94
CA ILE A 72 3.81 -1.94 -0.40
C ILE A 72 5.18 -2.47 -0.82
N TYR A 73 5.58 -2.25 -2.07
CA TYR A 73 6.89 -2.63 -2.59
C TYR A 73 8.03 -1.99 -1.79
N TYR A 74 7.95 -0.69 -1.50
CA TYR A 74 8.99 -0.03 -0.71
C TYR A 74 9.02 -0.51 0.73
N LEU A 75 7.86 -0.84 1.31
CA LEU A 75 7.81 -1.42 2.64
C LEU A 75 8.56 -2.75 2.70
N VAL A 76 8.26 -3.70 1.80
CA VAL A 76 8.95 -5.00 1.80
C VAL A 76 10.41 -4.92 1.35
N ARG A 77 10.76 -3.91 0.54
CA ARG A 77 12.12 -3.72 0.04
C ARG A 77 13.05 -3.23 1.14
N PHE A 78 12.61 -2.27 1.95
CA PHE A 78 13.44 -1.63 2.98
C PHE A 78 13.25 -2.22 4.37
N TYR A 79 12.10 -2.86 4.65
CA TYR A 79 11.75 -3.37 5.97
C TYR A 79 11.35 -4.85 5.88
N SER A 80 12.28 -5.73 6.23
CA SER A 80 12.09 -7.18 6.14
C SER A 80 10.95 -7.70 7.03
N ASN A 81 10.64 -7.00 8.12
CA ASN A 81 9.55 -7.33 9.02
C ASN A 81 8.16 -7.08 8.41
N CYS A 82 8.03 -6.14 7.47
CA CYS A 82 6.73 -5.80 6.88
C CYS A 82 6.15 -6.92 6.00
N ALA A 83 6.96 -7.89 5.55
CA ALA A 83 6.46 -9.00 4.74
C ALA A 83 5.42 -9.85 5.49
N ALA A 84 5.62 -10.08 6.79
CA ALA A 84 4.67 -10.80 7.63
C ALA A 84 3.37 -9.99 7.82
N ASP A 85 3.50 -8.67 8.02
CA ASP A 85 2.35 -7.78 8.18
C ASP A 85 1.50 -7.75 6.90
N ILE A 86 2.13 -7.65 5.72
CA ILE A 86 1.44 -7.68 4.43
C ILE A 86 0.76 -9.02 4.21
N ARG A 87 1.43 -10.13 4.50
CA ARG A 87 0.82 -11.47 4.43
C ARG A 87 -0.40 -11.57 5.35
N GLY A 88 -0.35 -10.98 6.54
CA GLY A 88 -1.43 -11.00 7.52
C GLY A 88 -2.56 -9.99 7.28
N SER A 89 -2.34 -8.99 6.42
CA SER A 89 -3.27 -7.86 6.24
C SER A 89 -4.60 -8.22 5.57
N SER A 90 -4.64 -9.27 4.75
CA SER A 90 -5.85 -9.75 4.08
C SER A 90 -5.69 -11.20 3.62
N PRO A 91 -6.72 -12.05 3.75
CA PRO A 91 -6.69 -13.43 3.25
C PRO A 91 -6.47 -13.51 1.72
N ASN A 92 -6.86 -12.46 0.98
CA ASN A 92 -6.81 -12.43 -0.48
C ASN A 92 -5.65 -11.58 -1.01
N ILE A 93 -4.65 -11.26 -0.18
CA ILE A 93 -3.56 -10.36 -0.59
C ILE A 93 -2.80 -10.87 -1.82
N TYR A 94 -2.58 -12.19 -1.93
CA TYR A 94 -1.91 -12.79 -3.08
C TYR A 94 -2.68 -12.58 -4.37
N GLU A 95 -3.98 -12.86 -4.35
CA GLU A 95 -4.87 -12.67 -5.50
C GLU A 95 -4.95 -11.20 -5.90
N LEU A 96 -5.09 -10.29 -4.93
CA LEU A 96 -5.11 -8.84 -5.17
C LEU A 96 -3.84 -8.35 -5.88
N LEU A 97 -2.67 -8.78 -5.39
CA LEU A 97 -1.38 -8.41 -5.98
C LEU A 97 -1.19 -9.04 -7.38
N SER A 98 -1.64 -10.28 -7.56
CA SER A 98 -1.58 -10.96 -8.86
C SER A 98 -2.47 -10.25 -9.89
N ASN A 99 -3.73 -9.99 -9.55
CA ASN A 99 -4.69 -9.31 -10.41
C ASN A 99 -4.20 -7.89 -10.76
N ALA A 100 -3.67 -7.16 -9.78
CA ALA A 100 -3.07 -5.85 -10.02
C ALA A 100 -1.92 -5.94 -11.04
N SER A 101 -1.07 -6.97 -10.95
CA SER A 101 0.07 -7.18 -11.85
C SER A 101 -0.35 -7.52 -13.30
N GLU A 102 -1.52 -8.14 -13.46
CA GLU A 102 -2.08 -8.52 -14.76
C GLU A 102 -2.82 -7.35 -15.40
N LEU A 103 -3.63 -6.64 -14.62
CA LEU A 103 -4.41 -5.48 -15.08
C LEU A 103 -3.51 -4.28 -15.40
N PHE A 104 -2.42 -4.08 -14.63
CA PHE A 104 -1.54 -2.92 -14.77
C PHE A 104 -0.08 -3.33 -14.95
N PRO A 105 0.41 -3.42 -16.21
CA PRO A 105 1.79 -3.82 -16.51
C PRO A 105 2.86 -2.96 -15.81
N GLU A 106 2.56 -1.70 -15.50
CA GLU A 106 3.46 -0.76 -14.82
C GLU A 106 3.85 -1.22 -13.41
N CYS A 107 2.93 -1.88 -12.69
CA CYS A 107 3.20 -2.38 -11.35
C CYS A 107 3.66 -3.85 -11.35
N LYS A 108 3.61 -4.56 -12.49
CA LYS A 108 3.86 -6.00 -12.61
C LYS A 108 5.14 -6.48 -11.92
N ARG A 109 6.27 -5.85 -12.23
CA ARG A 109 7.57 -6.20 -11.63
C ARG A 109 7.57 -6.01 -10.11
N LYS A 110 6.96 -4.93 -9.63
CA LYS A 110 6.93 -4.60 -8.20
C LYS A 110 5.99 -5.54 -7.44
N ALA A 111 4.80 -5.80 -7.98
CA ALA A 111 3.86 -6.78 -7.46
C ALA A 111 4.49 -8.18 -7.35
N HIS A 112 5.22 -8.63 -8.39
CA HIS A 112 5.93 -9.91 -8.33
C HIS A 112 7.00 -9.95 -7.22
N ILE A 113 7.77 -8.88 -7.04
CA ILE A 113 8.76 -8.82 -5.94
C ILE A 113 8.08 -8.87 -4.57
N VAL A 114 6.93 -8.19 -4.41
CA VAL A 114 6.14 -8.27 -3.19
C VAL A 114 5.69 -9.71 -2.96
N LEU A 115 5.05 -10.34 -3.95
CA LEU A 115 4.58 -11.73 -3.90
C LEU A 115 5.68 -12.69 -3.44
N CYS A 116 6.87 -12.66 -4.06
CA CYS A 116 7.99 -13.51 -3.65
C CYS A 116 8.44 -13.25 -2.20
N LYS A 117 8.40 -11.99 -1.73
CA LYS A 117 8.81 -11.64 -0.37
C LYS A 117 7.79 -12.05 0.69
N ILE A 118 6.50 -12.05 0.37
CA ILE A 118 5.45 -12.48 1.29
C ILE A 118 5.20 -13.99 1.24
N GLY A 119 5.84 -14.71 0.31
CA GLY A 119 5.85 -16.18 0.24
C GLY A 119 4.82 -16.79 -0.70
N ALA A 120 4.45 -16.07 -1.76
CA ALA A 120 3.63 -16.58 -2.87
C ALA A 120 4.47 -17.30 -3.92
#